data_AF-G0Y4Q3-F1
#
_entry.id   AF-G0Y4Q3-F1
#
_cell.length_a   1.000
_cell.length_b   1.000
_cell.length_c   1.000
_cell.angle_alpha   90.00
_cell.angle_beta   90.00
_cell.angle_gamma   90.00
#
_symmetry.space_group_name_H-M   'P 1'
#
loop_
_entity.id
_entity.type
_entity.pdbx_description
1 polymer ?
#
loop_
_entity_poly.entity_id
_entity_poly.type
_entity_poly.pdbx_seq_one_letter_code
_entity_poly.pdbx_strand_id
1 'polypeptide(L)'
;FIIIGVWGSRQRKIKAAYQFFLYTSLGSVFMLLAIPLILLQTGTTDSQILLTTEFSERRQIFLWIASFASFAVKVPMVPVHIWLPEAHVEAPT
;
A
#
# COMPACT_ATOMS: atom_id res chain seq x y z
N PHE A 1 3.41 -2.95 -12.19
CA PHE A 1 4.32 -4.10 -12.36
C PHE A 1 4.27 -4.65 -13.79
N ILE A 2 3.09 -4.82 -14.40
CA ILE A 2 2.96 -5.29 -15.80
C ILE A 2 3.76 -4.41 -16.77
N ILE A 3 3.65 -3.09 -16.64
CA ILE A 3 4.40 -2.13 -17.48
C ILE A 3 5.91 -2.40 -17.43
N ILE A 4 6.47 -2.56 -16.23
CA ILE A 4 7.90 -2.87 -16.02
C ILE A 4 8.24 -4.25 -16.59
N GLY A 5 7.44 -5.28 -16.29
CA GLY A 5 7.75 -6.67 -16.69
C GLY A 5 7.73 -6.90 -18.20
N VAL A 6 6.72 -6.34 -18.89
CA VAL A 6 6.54 -6.52 -20.34
C VAL A 6 7.42 -5.53 -21.12
N TRP A 7 7.28 -4.24 -20.84
CA TRP A 7 7.90 -3.16 -21.62
C TRP A 7 9.21 -2.63 -21.04
N GLY A 8 9.70 -3.15 -19.90
CA GLY A 8 11.01 -2.78 -19.39
C GLY A 8 12.13 -3.02 -20.42
N SER A 9 13.08 -2.09 -20.47
CA SER A 9 14.17 -2.08 -21.46
C SER A 9 15.36 -2.94 -21.06
N ARG A 10 15.47 -3.27 -19.77
CA ARG A 10 16.64 -3.91 -19.17
C ARG A 10 16.41 -5.37 -18.80
N GLN A 11 17.51 -6.08 -18.54
CA GLN A 11 17.52 -7.52 -18.27
C GLN A 11 16.86 -7.91 -16.94
N ARG A 12 16.84 -7.00 -15.94
CA ARG A 12 16.33 -7.29 -14.59
C ARG A 12 14.85 -6.94 -14.41
N LYS A 13 14.18 -6.48 -15.47
CA LYS A 13 12.79 -6.01 -15.43
C LYS A 13 11.78 -6.96 -14.82
N ILE A 14 11.96 -8.28 -15.03
CA ILE A 14 11.07 -9.29 -14.46
C ILE A 14 11.23 -9.35 -12.94
N LYS A 15 12.47 -9.35 -12.44
CA LYS A 15 12.78 -9.30 -11.01
C LYS A 15 12.24 -8.01 -10.38
N ALA A 16 12.48 -6.87 -11.02
CA ALA A 16 12.00 -5.57 -10.56
C ALA A 16 10.46 -5.52 -10.49
N ALA A 17 9.77 -6.08 -11.50
CA ALA A 17 8.32 -6.17 -11.52
C ALA A 17 7.77 -7.02 -10.38
N TYR A 18 8.35 -8.19 -10.11
CA TYR A 18 7.95 -9.04 -8.98
C TYR A 18 8.27 -8.40 -7.63
N GLN A 19 9.43 -7.76 -7.48
CA GLN A 19 9.78 -7.04 -6.27
C GLN A 19 8.80 -5.89 -6.01
N PHE A 20 8.51 -5.07 -7.03
CA PHE A 20 7.51 -4.00 -6.93
C PHE A 20 6.13 -4.55 -6.53
N PHE A 21 5.69 -5.64 -7.17
CA PHE A 21 4.42 -6.29 -6.85
C PHE A 21 4.39 -6.78 -5.40
N LEU A 22 5.41 -7.52 -4.96
CA LEU A 22 5.45 -8.10 -3.62
C LEU A 22 5.47 -7.01 -2.54
N TYR A 23 6.34 -6.01 -2.68
CA TYR A 23 6.40 -4.90 -1.71
C TYR A 23 5.04 -4.21 -1.59
N THR A 24 4.50 -3.73 -2.70
CA THR A 24 3.26 -2.92 -2.70
C THR A 24 2.01 -3.73 -2.37
N SER A 25 1.95 -5.00 -2.76
CA SER A 25 0.81 -5.87 -2.44
C SER A 25 0.82 -6.25 -0.96
N LEU A 26 1.97 -6.66 -0.41
CA LEU A 26 2.08 -6.99 1.02
C LEU A 26 1.74 -5.79 1.90
N GLY A 27 2.22 -4.59 1.55
CA GLY A 27 1.85 -3.37 2.26
C GLY A 27 0.34 -3.11 2.23
N SER A 28 -0.31 -3.36 1.09
CA SER A 28 -1.74 -3.10 0.91
C SER A 28 -2.64 -4.06 1.71
N VAL A 29 -2.16 -5.24 2.10
CA VAL A 29 -2.94 -6.22 2.89
C VAL A 29 -3.37 -5.62 4.24
N PHE A 30 -2.53 -4.83 4.90
CA PHE A 30 -2.87 -4.24 6.20
C PHE A 30 -4.03 -3.24 6.09
N MET A 31 -4.02 -2.39 5.08
CA MET A 31 -5.13 -1.47 4.81
C MET A 31 -6.38 -2.21 4.35
N LEU A 32 -6.22 -3.32 3.62
CA LEU A 32 -7.33 -4.20 3.26
C LEU A 32 -8.01 -4.81 4.49
N LEU A 33 -7.32 -4.99 5.62
CA LEU A 33 -7.96 -5.39 6.88
C LEU A 33 -8.65 -4.22 7.59
N ALA A 34 -8.09 -3.01 7.49
CA ALA A 34 -8.63 -1.83 8.14
C ALA A 34 -10.00 -1.39 7.56
N ILE A 35 -10.14 -1.40 6.23
CA ILE A 35 -11.37 -0.91 5.57
C ILE A 35 -12.61 -1.76 5.91
N PRO A 36 -12.58 -3.11 5.85
CA PRO A 36 -13.70 -3.94 6.28
C PRO A 36 -14.00 -3.80 7.77
N LEU A 37 -12.99 -3.61 8.63
CA LEU A 37 -13.22 -3.37 10.06
C LEU A 37 -13.98 -2.06 10.29
N ILE A 38 -13.66 -1.01 9.53
CA ILE A 38 -14.41 0.24 9.54
C ILE A 38 -15.84 -0.03 9.05
N LEU A 39 -15.99 -0.66 7.88
CA LEU A 39 -17.30 -0.94 7.29
C LEU A 39 -18.21 -1.77 8.21
N LEU A 40 -17.67 -2.80 8.88
CA LEU A 40 -18.42 -3.64 9.81
C LEU A 40 -18.85 -2.88 11.08
N GLN A 41 -18.10 -1.85 11.48
CA GLN A 41 -18.41 -1.05 12.66
C GLN A 41 -19.39 0.09 12.36
N THR A 42 -19.22 0.77 11.23
CA THR A 42 -19.95 2.01 10.89
C THR A 42 -21.05 1.80 9.87
N GLY A 43 -21.04 0.67 9.15
CA GLY A 43 -21.94 0.40 8.04
C GLY A 43 -21.62 1.15 6.75
N THR A 44 -20.56 1.97 6.73
CA THR A 44 -20.20 2.81 5.59
C THR A 44 -18.69 3.05 5.47
N THR A 45 -18.22 3.31 4.25
CA THR A 45 -16.86 3.81 3.97
C THR A 45 -16.84 5.29 3.57
N ASP A 46 -17.97 5.97 3.69
CA ASP A 46 -18.09 7.39 3.37
C ASP A 46 -17.27 8.26 4.34
N SER A 47 -16.35 9.08 3.81
CA SER A 47 -15.44 9.86 4.64
C SER A 47 -16.14 10.95 5.45
N GLN A 48 -17.25 11.53 4.97
CA GLN A 48 -17.98 12.57 5.69
C GLN A 48 -18.63 11.98 6.95
N ILE A 49 -19.16 10.75 6.86
CA ILE A 49 -19.73 10.04 8.01
C ILE A 49 -18.62 9.57 8.95
N LEU A 50 -17.51 9.08 8.43
CA LEU A 50 -16.39 8.60 9.25
C LEU A 50 -15.73 9.72 10.06
N LEU A 51 -15.74 10.96 9.57
CA LEU A 51 -15.23 12.13 10.29
C LEU A 51 -16.05 12.49 11.54
N THR A 52 -17.34 12.14 11.55
CA THR A 52 -18.24 12.39 12.68
C THR A 52 -18.47 11.17 13.56
N THR A 53 -17.94 10.01 13.15
CA THR A 53 -18.08 8.75 13.88
C THR A 53 -17.01 8.62 14.96
N GLU A 54 -17.42 8.30 16.18
CA GLU A 54 -16.48 8.04 17.27
C GLU A 54 -15.96 6.60 17.25
N PHE A 55 -14.64 6.46 17.30
CA PHE A 55 -13.95 5.19 17.50
C PHE A 55 -13.27 5.20 18.86
N SER A 56 -13.28 4.06 19.57
CA SER A 56 -12.43 3.91 20.76
C SER A 56 -10.96 4.15 20.41
N GLU A 57 -10.20 4.80 21.29
CA GLU A 57 -8.77 5.13 21.10
C GLU A 57 -7.95 3.93 20.59
N ARG A 58 -8.13 2.75 21.21
CA ARG A 58 -7.45 1.52 20.79
C ARG A 58 -7.70 1.15 19.33
N ARG A 59 -8.93 1.33 18.85
CA ARG A 59 -9.30 1.08 17.44
C ARG A 59 -8.73 2.16 16.52
N GLN A 60 -8.72 3.42 16.94
CA GLN A 60 -8.10 4.49 16.17
C GLN A 60 -6.62 4.20 15.92
N ILE A 61 -5.86 3.90 16.97
CA ILE A 61 -4.43 3.55 16.87
C ILE A 61 -4.23 2.35 15.95
N PHE A 62 -5.03 1.29 16.12
CA PHE A 62 -4.91 0.09 15.29
C PHE A 62 -5.19 0.38 13.80
N LEU A 63 -6.31 1.05 13.49
CA LEU A 63 -6.70 1.40 12.13
C LEU A 63 -5.68 2.35 11.48
N TRP A 64 -5.12 3.28 12.27
CA TRP A 64 -4.07 4.18 11.84
C TRP A 64 -2.79 3.41 11.50
N ILE A 65 -2.30 2.52 12.37
CA ILE A 65 -1.08 1.73 12.12
C ILE A 65 -1.27 0.83 10.89
N ALA A 66 -2.43 0.18 10.77
CA ALA A 66 -2.75 -0.70 9.63
C ALA A 66 -2.77 0.09 8.30
N SER A 67 -3.36 1.29 8.30
CA SER A 67 -3.38 2.16 7.12
C SER A 67 -1.98 2.74 6.83
N PHE A 68 -1.28 3.18 7.87
CA PHE A 68 0.07 3.72 7.80
C PHE A 68 1.05 2.72 7.19
N ALA A 69 0.97 1.43 7.57
CA ALA A 69 1.84 0.39 7.00
C ALA A 69 1.69 0.29 5.47
N SER A 70 0.46 0.39 4.95
CA SER A 70 0.19 0.42 3.50
C SER A 70 0.74 1.68 2.84
N PHE A 71 0.47 2.84 3.44
CA PHE A 71 0.93 4.12 2.91
C PHE A 71 2.45 4.27 2.94
N ALA A 72 3.12 3.83 4.01
CA ALA A 72 4.56 3.90 4.15
C ALA A 72 5.30 3.17 3.01
N VAL A 73 4.77 2.04 2.54
CA VAL A 73 5.31 1.31 1.38
C VAL A 73 5.09 2.08 0.08
N LYS A 74 3.91 2.69 -0.10
CA LYS A 74 3.54 3.45 -1.32
C LYS A 74 4.23 4.82 -1.41
N VAL A 75 4.58 5.43 -0.28
CA VAL A 75 5.25 6.75 -0.12
C VAL A 75 6.80 6.63 -0.11
N PRO A 76 7.34 5.47 -0.50
CA PRO A 76 8.68 4.96 -0.12
C PRO A 76 9.32 5.55 1.16
N MET A 77 8.78 5.23 2.33
CA MET A 77 9.42 5.59 3.61
C MET A 77 10.57 4.63 3.98
N VAL A 78 11.51 5.07 4.82
CA VAL A 78 12.52 4.17 5.42
C VAL A 78 11.81 3.22 6.41
N PRO A 79 12.05 1.89 6.36
CA PRO A 79 13.03 1.15 5.55
C PRO A 79 12.47 0.51 4.25
N VAL A 80 11.22 0.76 3.89
CA VAL A 80 10.48 0.07 2.81
C VAL A 80 10.57 0.72 1.42
N HIS A 81 11.55 1.61 1.20
CA HIS A 81 11.71 2.40 -0.03
C HIS A 81 12.48 1.69 -1.15
N ILE A 82 13.15 0.56 -0.85
CA ILE A 82 14.17 -0.08 -1.72
C ILE A 82 13.59 -0.59 -3.04
N TRP A 83 12.28 -0.83 -3.13
CA TRP A 83 11.65 -1.24 -4.39
C TRP A 83 11.64 -0.12 -5.44
N LEU A 84 11.63 1.17 -5.03
CA LEU A 84 11.46 2.29 -5.95
C LEU A 84 12.65 2.48 -6.90
N PRO A 85 13.92 2.52 -6.43
CA PRO A 85 15.06 2.66 -7.33
C PRO A 85 15.12 1.56 -8.40
N GLU A 86 14.91 0.30 -8.01
CA GLU A 86 14.93 -0.84 -8.94
C GLU A 86 13.77 -0.74 -9.95
N ALA A 87 12.57 -0.38 -9.50
CA ALA A 87 11.41 -0.23 -10.37
C ALA A 87 11.57 0.92 -11.39
N HIS A 88 12.19 2.03 -10.99
CA HIS A 88 12.41 3.18 -11.86
C HIS A 88 13.47 2.90 -12.92
N VAL A 89 14.58 2.27 -12.53
CA VAL A 89 15.70 1.93 -13.44
C VAL A 89 15.28 0.96 -14.55
N GLU A 90 14.38 0.04 -14.23
CA GLU A 90 13.95 -1.03 -15.16
C GLU A 90 12.65 -0.70 -15.92
N ALA A 91 12.04 0.46 -15.66
CA ALA A 91 10.86 0.93 -16.38
C ALA A 91 11.18 1.26 -17.86
N PRO A 92 10.20 1.16 -18.77
CA PRO A 92 10.35 1.70 -20.12
C PRO A 92 10.68 3.21 -20.05
N THR A 93 11.67 3.63 -20.85
CA THR A 93 12.00 5.04 -21.11
C THR A 93 11.14 5.62 -22.20
#